data_AF-A0A6N7XUD1-F1
#
_entry.id   AF-A0A6N7XUD1-F1
#
_cell.length_a   1.000
_cell.length_b   1.000
_cell.length_c   1.000
_cell.angle_alpha   90.00
_cell.angle_beta   90.00
_cell.angle_gamma   90.00
#
_symmetry.space_group_name_H-M   'P 1'
#
loop_
_entity.id
_entity.type
_entity.pdbx_description
1 polymer ?
#
loop_
_entity_poly.entity_id
_entity_poly.type
_entity_poly.pdbx_seq_one_letter_code
_entity_poly.pdbx_strand_id
1 'polypeptide(L)'
;MLEYIQTILILLFITSIFGYIFVILKEKMYLKNNIVIIDKKTVTPEHLKEADMKEFILDGIRAKAGDEVKVITKEKKRYNGILLGAKKKDKSILMVTYKDEIKIFKIDNIEKFKILSKYGKFFN
;
A
#
# COMPACT_ATOMS: atom_id res chain seq x y z
N MET A 1 -4.65 -48.37 6.83
CA MET A 1 -5.11 -47.49 5.73
C MET A 1 -5.69 -46.18 6.25
N LEU A 2 -6.73 -46.22 7.10
CA LEU A 2 -7.36 -45.00 7.63
C LEU A 2 -6.40 -44.12 8.46
N GLU A 3 -5.59 -44.72 9.33
CA GLU A 3 -4.58 -43.99 10.14
C GLU A 3 -3.51 -43.30 9.29
N TYR A 4 -3.08 -43.95 8.20
CA TYR A 4 -2.13 -43.34 7.25
C TYR A 4 -2.75 -42.13 6.55
N ILE A 5 -4.02 -42.23 6.14
CA ILE A 5 -4.75 -41.12 5.51
C ILE A 5 -4.93 -39.96 6.51
N GLN A 6 -5.27 -40.25 7.76
CA GLN A 6 -5.37 -39.23 8.83
C GLN A 6 -4.04 -38.53 9.07
N THR A 7 -2.94 -39.28 9.13
CA THR A 7 -1.59 -38.72 9.32
C THR A 7 -1.21 -37.79 8.17
N ILE A 8 -1.48 -38.19 6.92
CA ILE A 8 -1.23 -37.37 5.73
C ILE A 8 -2.07 -36.08 5.77
N LEU A 9 -3.35 -36.17 6.11
CA LEU A 9 -4.25 -35.01 6.22
C LEU A 9 -3.79 -34.02 7.28
N ILE A 10 -3.36 -34.51 8.45
CA ILE A 10 -2.82 -33.68 9.53
C ILE A 10 -1.56 -32.96 9.06
N LEU A 11 -0.66 -33.67 8.38
CA LEU A 11 0.58 -33.07 7.86
C LEU A 11 0.31 -31.99 6.81
N LEU A 12 -0.63 -32.23 5.90
CA LEU A 12 -1.09 -31.25 4.90
C LEU A 12 -1.72 -30.01 5.54
N PHE A 13 -2.55 -30.21 6.57
CA PHE A 13 -3.18 -29.13 7.31
C PHE A 13 -2.16 -28.27 8.06
N ILE A 14 -1.20 -28.89 8.73
CA ILE A 14 -0.10 -28.18 9.39
C ILE A 14 0.71 -27.39 8.36
N THR A 15 1.03 -28.00 7.22
CA THR A 15 1.80 -27.35 6.14
C THR A 15 1.06 -26.15 5.55
N SER A 16 -0.27 -26.22 5.40
CA SER A 16 -1.05 -25.09 4.88
C SER A 16 -1.09 -23.91 5.86
N ILE A 17 -1.20 -24.19 7.16
CA ILE A 17 -1.13 -23.17 8.21
C ILE A 17 0.24 -22.50 8.20
N PHE A 18 1.33 -23.28 8.17
CA PHE A 18 2.67 -22.71 8.10
C PHE A 18 2.87 -21.90 6.83
N GLY A 19 2.40 -22.37 5.67
CA GLY A 19 2.44 -21.63 4.42
C GLY A 19 1.81 -20.24 4.54
N TYR A 20 0.62 -20.16 5.15
CA TYR A 20 -0.06 -18.89 5.41
C TYR A 20 0.75 -17.97 6.35
N ILE A 21 1.28 -18.53 7.45
CA ILE A 21 2.12 -17.78 8.40
C ILE A 21 3.39 -17.25 7.72
N PHE A 22 4.06 -18.05 6.88
CA PHE A 22 5.26 -17.65 6.16
C PHE A 22 4.99 -16.51 5.16
N VAL A 23 3.84 -16.53 4.47
CA VAL A 23 3.44 -15.41 3.59
C VAL A 23 3.31 -14.12 4.39
N ILE A 24 2.64 -14.16 5.55
CA ILE A 24 2.49 -12.99 6.42
C ILE A 24 3.85 -12.51 6.95
N LEU A 25 4.72 -13.42 7.39
CA LEU A 25 6.05 -13.08 7.88
C LEU A 25 6.92 -12.44 6.77
N LYS A 26 6.84 -12.96 5.54
CA LYS A 26 7.52 -12.41 4.38
C LYS A 26 7.06 -10.98 4.09
N GLU A 27 5.76 -10.72 4.08
CA GLU A 27 5.21 -9.37 3.90
C GLU A 27 5.65 -8.43 5.03
N LYS A 28 5.63 -8.91 6.28
CA LYS A 28 6.09 -8.15 7.44
C LYS A 28 7.59 -7.80 7.35
N MET A 29 8.42 -8.69 6.81
CA MET A 29 9.83 -8.42 6.55
C MET A 29 10.03 -7.33 5.49
N TYR A 30 9.26 -7.35 4.41
CA TYR A 30 9.33 -6.29 3.39
C TYR A 30 8.96 -4.92 3.96
N LEU A 31 7.88 -4.85 4.76
CA LEU A 31 7.48 -3.66 5.50
C LEU A 31 8.58 -3.15 6.42
N LYS A 32 9.26 -4.04 7.17
CA LYS A 32 10.37 -3.68 8.06
C LYS A 32 11.57 -3.09 7.30
N ASN A 33 11.78 -3.51 6.05
CA ASN A 33 12.86 -3.03 5.20
C ASN A 33 12.46 -1.80 4.35
N ASN A 34 11.32 -1.15 4.62
CA ASN A 34 10.78 -0.03 3.85
C ASN A 34 10.58 -0.35 2.34
N ILE A 35 10.31 -1.63 2.05
CA ILE A 35 9.97 -2.12 0.72
C ILE A 35 8.45 -2.25 0.69
N VAL A 36 7.80 -1.35 -0.05
CA VAL A 36 6.37 -1.37 -0.29
C VAL A 36 6.16 -2.06 -1.64
N ILE A 37 5.48 -3.20 -1.62
CA ILE A 37 5.12 -3.93 -2.84
C ILE A 37 3.73 -3.45 -3.26
N ILE A 38 3.66 -2.74 -4.37
CA ILE A 38 2.42 -2.25 -4.95
C ILE A 38 2.12 -3.13 -6.16
N ASP A 39 1.18 -4.06 -6.00
CA ASP A 39 0.82 -5.01 -7.06
C ASP A 39 -0.16 -4.36 -8.06
N LYS A 40 0.35 -3.39 -8.84
CA LYS A 40 -0.37 -2.77 -9.95
C LYS A 40 0.51 -2.71 -11.19
N LYS A 41 -0.01 -3.25 -12.30
CA LYS A 41 0.68 -3.31 -13.60
C LYS A 41 1.13 -1.96 -14.16
N THR A 42 0.49 -0.86 -13.75
CA THR A 42 0.83 0.51 -14.21
C THR A 42 1.90 1.21 -13.38
N VAL A 43 2.35 0.64 -12.27
CA VAL A 43 3.37 1.25 -11.40
C VAL A 43 4.76 0.78 -11.84
N THR A 44 5.38 1.55 -12.73
CA THR A 44 6.75 1.33 -13.20
C THR A 44 7.77 1.76 -12.13
N PRO A 45 8.95 1.11 -12.01
CA PRO A 45 10.00 1.53 -11.07
C PRO A 45 10.47 2.98 -11.22
N GLU A 46 10.30 3.56 -12.41
CA GLU A 46 10.64 4.95 -12.72
C GLU A 46 9.74 5.95 -11.96
N HIS A 47 8.44 5.68 -11.87
CA HIS A 47 7.50 6.51 -11.10
C HIS A 47 7.73 6.38 -9.58
N LEU A 48 8.24 5.24 -9.13
CA LEU A 48 8.67 5.06 -7.73
C LEU A 48 9.99 5.78 -7.44
N LYS A 49 10.87 5.95 -8.43
CA LYS A 49 12.09 6.78 -8.31
C LYS A 49 11.77 8.28 -8.31
N GLU A 50 10.71 8.71 -8.98
CA GLU A 50 10.26 10.11 -8.94
C GLU A 50 9.66 10.53 -7.57
N ALA A 51 9.20 9.55 -6.79
CA ALA A 51 8.71 9.76 -5.43
C ALA A 51 9.88 9.78 -4.42
N ASP A 52 10.39 10.99 -4.15
CA ASP A 52 11.50 11.22 -3.21
C ASP A 52 11.21 10.74 -1.78
N MET A 53 9.93 10.73 -1.36
CA MET A 53 9.53 10.44 0.02
C MET A 53 8.48 9.33 0.07
N LYS A 54 8.86 8.20 0.69
CA LYS A 54 7.97 7.06 0.96
C LYS A 54 7.07 7.27 2.18
N GLU A 55 7.44 8.14 3.10
CA GLU A 55 6.64 8.52 4.26
C GLU A 55 6.64 10.03 4.44
N PHE A 56 5.49 10.61 4.73
CA PHE A 56 5.37 12.05 4.98
C PHE A 56 4.19 12.36 5.91
N ILE A 57 4.15 13.58 6.41
CA ILE A 57 3.05 14.11 7.22
C ILE A 57 2.37 15.20 6.42
N LEU A 58 1.05 15.10 6.26
CA LEU A 58 0.23 16.10 5.58
C LEU A 58 -1.00 16.40 6.46
N ASP A 59 -1.24 17.67 6.79
CA ASP A 59 -2.30 18.10 7.73
C ASP A 59 -2.31 17.31 9.06
N GLY A 60 -1.13 17.04 9.61
CA GLY A 60 -0.97 16.25 10.85
C GLY A 60 -1.24 14.75 10.70
N ILE A 61 -1.62 14.29 9.50
CA ILE A 61 -1.83 12.88 9.18
C ILE A 61 -0.53 12.28 8.63
N ARG A 62 -0.02 11.25 9.30
CA ARG A 62 1.14 10.48 8.81
C ARG A 62 0.69 9.49 7.74
N ALA A 63 1.17 9.66 6.52
CA ALA A 63 0.86 8.83 5.37
C ALA A 63 2.13 8.14 4.84
N LYS A 64 1.98 6.91 4.36
CA LYS A 64 3.05 6.10 3.79
C LYS A 64 2.68 5.63 2.38
N ALA A 65 3.69 5.41 1.55
CA ALA A 65 3.54 4.73 0.28
C ALA A 65 2.87 3.36 0.50
N GLY A 66 1.87 3.05 -0.32
CA GLY A 66 0.98 1.91 -0.19
C GLY A 66 -0.33 2.21 0.55
N ASP A 67 -0.41 3.31 1.33
CA ASP A 67 -1.66 3.65 2.03
C ASP A 67 -2.76 3.97 1.02
N GLU A 68 -3.98 3.55 1.32
CA GLU A 68 -5.15 3.90 0.54
C GLU A 68 -5.68 5.24 1.04
N VAL A 69 -5.70 6.23 0.15
CA VAL A 69 -5.96 7.63 0.49
C VAL A 69 -7.08 8.21 -0.37
N LYS A 70 -7.77 9.17 0.23
CA LYS A 70 -8.78 10.00 -0.41
C LYS A 70 -8.33 11.44 -0.40
N VAL A 71 -8.15 11.99 -1.60
CA VAL A 71 -7.77 13.38 -1.85
C VAL A 71 -8.99 14.14 -2.35
N ILE A 72 -9.31 15.25 -1.69
CA ILE A 72 -10.31 16.21 -2.13
C ILE A 72 -9.57 17.47 -2.57
N THR A 73 -9.72 17.85 -3.83
CA THR A 73 -9.12 19.08 -4.36
C THR A 73 -9.99 20.29 -4.03
N LYS A 74 -9.43 21.50 -4.11
CA LYS A 74 -10.17 22.77 -3.96
C LYS A 74 -11.33 22.94 -4.95
N GLU A 75 -11.29 22.25 -6.08
CA GLU A 75 -12.40 22.16 -7.04
C GLU A 75 -13.52 21.20 -6.57
N LYS A 76 -13.48 20.74 -5.32
CA LYS A 76 -14.38 19.73 -4.72
C LYS A 76 -14.40 18.38 -5.44
N LYS A 77 -13.42 18.10 -6.31
CA LYS A 77 -13.25 16.80 -6.96
C LYS A 77 -12.61 15.81 -5.99
N ARG A 78 -13.06 14.56 -6.05
CA ARG A 78 -12.68 13.50 -5.12
C ARG A 78 -11.92 12.42 -5.87
N TYR A 79 -10.75 12.07 -5.36
CA TYR A 79 -9.91 11.01 -5.91
C TYR A 79 -9.58 10.02 -4.80
N ASN A 80 -9.85 8.74 -5.08
CA ASN A 80 -9.48 7.64 -4.20
C ASN A 80 -8.41 6.82 -4.91
N GLY A 81 -7.45 6.31 -4.15
CA GLY A 81 -6.39 5.51 -4.72
C GLY A 81 -5.29 5.15 -3.73
N ILE A 82 -4.25 4.51 -4.26
CA ILE A 82 -3.08 4.10 -3.49
C ILE A 82 -2.03 5.21 -3.60
N LEU A 83 -1.50 5.61 -2.44
CA LEU A 83 -0.41 6.57 -2.35
C LEU A 83 0.88 5.92 -2.83
N LEU A 84 1.55 6.49 -3.82
CA LEU A 84 2.86 6.02 -4.27
C LEU A 84 4.01 6.69 -3.50
N GLY A 85 3.79 7.96 -3.10
CA GLY A 85 4.73 8.74 -2.30
C GLY A 85 4.53 10.23 -2.50
N ALA A 86 5.50 11.03 -2.05
CA ALA A 86 5.51 12.48 -2.25
C ALA A 86 6.82 12.94 -2.90
N LYS A 87 6.72 13.97 -3.73
CA LYS A 87 7.86 14.65 -4.36
C LYS A 87 8.14 15.93 -3.60
N LYS A 88 9.26 15.96 -2.87
CA LYS A 88 9.61 17.07 -1.97
C LYS A 88 9.89 18.36 -2.74
N LYS A 89 10.59 18.26 -3.88
CA LYS A 89 10.94 19.42 -4.72
C LYS A 89 9.72 20.16 -5.25
N ASP A 90 8.70 19.40 -5.69
CA ASP A 90 7.51 19.94 -6.35
C ASP A 90 6.34 20.16 -5.38
N LYS A 91 6.53 19.86 -4.09
CA LYS A 91 5.48 19.85 -3.05
C LYS A 91 4.22 19.17 -3.55
N SER A 92 4.36 17.94 -4.05
CA SER A 92 3.27 17.19 -4.66
C SER A 92 3.21 15.76 -4.15
N ILE A 93 2.01 15.18 -4.23
CA ILE A 93 1.71 13.81 -3.85
C ILE A 93 1.44 13.02 -5.13
N LEU A 94 2.04 11.85 -5.23
CA LEU A 94 1.85 10.90 -6.32
C LEU A 94 0.88 9.81 -5.86
N MET A 95 -0.23 9.63 -6.56
CA MET A 95 -1.18 8.56 -6.26
C MET A 95 -1.64 7.84 -7.53
N VAL A 96 -1.94 6.56 -7.39
CA VAL A 96 -2.60 5.77 -8.43
C VAL A 96 -4.06 5.61 -8.09
N THR A 97 -4.92 6.05 -9.00
CA THR A 97 -6.37 5.89 -8.85
C THR A 97 -6.80 4.44 -9.12
N TYR A 98 -8.04 4.08 -8.78
CA TYR A 98 -8.58 2.75 -9.11
C TYR A 98 -8.72 2.50 -10.61
N LYS A 99 -8.71 3.55 -11.44
CA LYS A 99 -8.71 3.44 -12.92
C LYS A 99 -7.31 3.21 -13.50
N ASP A 100 -6.34 2.88 -12.65
CA ASP A 100 -4.93 2.69 -13.01
C ASP A 100 -4.23 3.93 -13.59
N GLU A 101 -4.83 5.12 -13.44
CA GLU A 101 -4.19 6.39 -13.78
C GLU A 101 -3.30 6.88 -12.64
N ILE A 102 -2.05 7.22 -12.96
CA ILE A 102 -1.15 7.96 -12.07
C ILE A 102 -1.56 9.43 -12.09
N LYS A 103 -1.81 10.01 -10.92
CA LYS A 103 -2.12 11.43 -10.75
C LYS A 103 -1.18 12.08 -9.75
N ILE A 104 -0.76 13.28 -10.12
CA ILE A 104 0.10 14.14 -9.32
C ILE A 104 -0.75 15.28 -8.78
N PHE A 105 -0.83 15.41 -7.46
CA PHE A 105 -1.56 16.48 -6.80
C PHE A 105 -0.58 17.41 -6.09
N LYS A 106 -0.54 18.69 -6.47
CA LYS A 106 0.18 19.70 -5.68
C LYS A 106 -0.51 19.86 -4.33
N ILE A 107 0.28 19.91 -3.26
CA ILE A 107 -0.22 20.05 -1.88
C ILE A 107 -1.11 21.29 -1.76
N ASP A 108 -0.75 22.38 -2.43
CA ASP A 108 -1.51 23.64 -2.42
C ASP A 108 -2.93 23.52 -3.01
N ASN A 109 -3.19 22.50 -3.84
CA ASN A 109 -4.49 22.25 -4.47
C ASN A 109 -5.34 21.23 -3.70
N ILE A 110 -4.82 20.66 -2.63
CA ILE A 110 -5.53 19.72 -1.76
C ILE A 110 -6.30 20.53 -0.72
N GLU A 111 -7.61 20.37 -0.69
CA GLU A 111 -8.47 20.96 0.33
C GLU A 111 -8.58 20.03 1.54
N LYS A 112 -8.62 18.71 1.30
CA LYS A 112 -8.72 17.71 2.37
C LYS A 112 -8.04 16.41 2.00
N PHE A 113 -7.26 15.89 2.94
CA PHE A 113 -6.60 14.59 2.83
C PHE A 113 -7.13 13.64 3.90
N LYS A 114 -7.45 12.40 3.51
CA LYS A 114 -7.89 11.34 4.44
C LYS A 114 -7.24 10.01 4.08
N ILE A 115 -6.85 9.25 5.09
CA ILE A 115 -6.44 7.83 4.94
C ILE A 115 -7.71 6.97 5.08
N LEU A 116 -7.98 6.12 4.09
CA LEU A 116 -9.05 5.13 4.10
C LEU A 116 -8.58 3.82 4.74
N SER A 117 -7.40 3.35 4.33
CA SER A 117 -6.76 2.14 4.87
C SER A 117 -5.25 2.33 4.92
N LYS A 118 -4.62 1.75 5.94
CA LYS A 118 -3.15 1.78 6.09
C LYS A 118 -2.54 0.53 5.50
N TYR A 119 -1.47 0.72 4.74
CA TYR A 119 -0.69 -0.38 4.20
C TYR A 119 -0.09 -1.23 5.32
N GLY A 120 -0.20 -2.55 5.20
CA GLY A 120 0.25 -3.50 6.23
C GLY A 120 -0.69 -3.61 7.44
N LYS A 121 -1.90 -3.04 7.38
CA LYS A 121 -2.94 -3.28 8.39
C LYS A 121 -3.71 -4.57 8.02
N PHE A 122 -3.39 -5.66 8.70
CA PHE A 122 -3.96 -7.00 8.44
C PHE A 122 -5.30 -7.26 9.13
N PHE A 123 -5.62 -6.51 10.19
CA PHE A 123 -6.87 -6.61 10.94
C PHE A 123 -7.43 -5.21 11.14
N ASN A 124 -8.72 -5.04 10.83
CA ASN A 124 -9.36 -3.73 10.84
C ASN A 124 -9.70 -3.27 12.26
#